data_AF-A0A9W4WLF1-F1
#
_entry.id   AF-A0A9W4WLF1-F1
#
_cell.length_a   1.000
_cell.length_b   1.000
_cell.length_c   1.000
_cell.angle_alpha   90.00
_cell.angle_beta   90.00
_cell.angle_gamma   90.00
#
_symmetry.space_group_name_H-M   'P 1'
#
loop_
_entity.id
_entity.type
_entity.pdbx_description
1 polymer ?
#
loop_
_entity_poly.entity_id
_entity_poly.type
_entity_poly.pdbx_seq_one_letter_code
_entity_poly.pdbx_strand_id
1 'polypeptide(L)'
;MKNLGANYPITSKYFKDQGYSNEQITLACRKGVKPYEYIDSQDRFLEIKLPSIHEFSTYLSGKISQEDYLYAQKVWSEFECKNLDEYHNFYLKTDVLNLVEVWTVF
;
A
#
# COMPACT_ATOMS: atom_id res chain seq x y z
N MET A 1 -4.33 -10.03 -18.02
CA MET A 1 -2.97 -9.62 -17.60
C MET A 1 -2.26 -10.85 -17.07
N LYS A 2 -1.08 -11.18 -17.61
CA LYS A 2 -0.30 -12.33 -17.11
C LYS A 2 0.00 -12.08 -15.62
N ASN A 3 -0.26 -13.06 -14.77
CA ASN A 3 0.31 -13.12 -13.43
C ASN A 3 1.83 -13.06 -13.61
N LEU A 4 2.43 -11.91 -13.32
CA LEU A 4 3.87 -11.76 -13.18
C LEU A 4 4.24 -12.57 -11.95
N GLY A 5 4.67 -13.81 -12.17
CA GLY A 5 5.09 -14.71 -11.11
C GLY A 5 6.21 -14.06 -10.30
N ALA A 6 5.85 -13.60 -9.09
CA ALA A 6 6.69 -13.52 -7.90
C ALA A 6 8.15 -13.08 -8.06
N ASN A 7 8.44 -12.10 -8.92
CA ASN A 7 9.76 -11.50 -8.97
C ASN A 7 9.62 -9.98 -9.10
N TYR A 8 9.67 -9.29 -7.95
CA TYR A 8 9.77 -7.85 -7.84
C TYR A 8 11.20 -7.48 -7.45
N PRO A 9 12.22 -7.68 -8.32
CA PRO A 9 13.61 -7.49 -7.97
C PRO A 9 13.95 -6.05 -7.57
N ILE A 10 13.32 -5.06 -8.19
CA ILE A 10 13.53 -3.63 -7.91
C ILE A 10 12.89 -3.27 -6.57
N THR A 11 11.61 -3.59 -6.36
CA THR A 11 10.90 -3.31 -5.09
C THR A 11 11.58 -4.06 -3.94
N SER A 12 11.88 -5.34 -4.13
CA SER A 12 12.53 -6.16 -3.10
C SER A 12 13.93 -5.65 -2.77
N LYS A 13 14.73 -5.30 -3.78
CA LYS A 13 16.05 -4.70 -3.55
C LYS A 13 15.93 -3.38 -2.83
N TYR A 14 15.01 -2.51 -3.25
CA TYR A 14 14.79 -1.21 -2.64
C TYR A 14 14.53 -1.32 -1.14
N PHE A 15 13.56 -2.14 -0.74
CA PHE A 15 13.21 -2.31 0.68
C PHE A 15 14.29 -3.10 1.44
N LYS A 16 14.95 -4.08 0.82
CA LYS A 16 16.05 -4.80 1.46
C LYS A 16 17.25 -3.89 1.76
N ASP A 17 17.60 -3.00 0.83
CA ASP A 17 18.70 -2.02 1.01
C ASP A 17 18.39 -0.99 2.11
N GLN A 18 17.11 -0.82 2.47
CA GLN A 18 16.65 0.02 3.59
C GLN A 18 16.55 -0.75 4.93
N GLY A 19 16.87 -2.05 4.94
CA GLY A 19 16.88 -2.87 6.15
C GLY A 19 15.54 -3.52 6.52
N TYR A 20 14.54 -3.49 5.63
CA TYR A 20 13.26 -4.14 5.88
C TYR A 20 13.37 -5.67 5.83
N SER A 21 12.54 -6.35 6.63
CA SER A 21 12.47 -7.81 6.69
C SER A 21 11.83 -8.40 5.42
N ASN A 22 12.04 -9.71 5.19
CA ASN A 22 11.38 -10.40 4.07
C ASN A 22 9.84 -10.35 4.15
N GLU A 23 9.29 -10.32 5.36
CA GLU A 23 7.85 -10.21 5.60
C GLU A 23 7.33 -8.83 5.21
N GLN A 24 8.03 -7.76 5.61
CA GLN A 24 7.73 -6.39 5.21
C GLN A 24 7.87 -6.21 3.69
N ILE A 25 8.92 -6.76 3.08
CA ILE A 25 9.10 -6.75 1.63
C ILE A 25 7.93 -7.44 0.92
N THR A 26 7.49 -8.59 1.44
CA THR A 26 6.34 -9.33 0.88
C THR A 26 5.06 -8.49 0.93
N LEU A 27 4.85 -7.73 2.01
CA LEU A 27 3.75 -6.77 2.10
C LEU A 27 3.92 -5.68 1.05
N ALA A 28 5.08 -5.02 0.96
CA ALA A 28 5.31 -3.93 0.02
C ALA A 28 5.12 -4.30 -1.47
N CYS A 29 5.33 -5.57 -1.82
CA CYS A 29 5.14 -6.08 -3.18
C CYS A 29 3.67 -6.42 -3.52
N ARG A 30 2.75 -6.52 -2.54
CA ARG A 30 1.32 -6.70 -2.81
C ARG A 30 0.70 -5.34 -3.15
N LYS A 31 -0.26 -5.34 -4.07
CA LYS A 31 -1.05 -4.15 -4.44
C LYS A 31 -1.57 -3.46 -3.17
N GLY A 32 -1.25 -2.17 -3.02
CA GLY A 32 -1.70 -1.36 -1.89
C GLY A 32 -3.22 -1.14 -1.88
N VAL A 33 -3.74 -0.77 -0.72
CA VAL A 33 -5.16 -0.49 -0.50
C VAL A 33 -5.27 0.91 0.13
N LYS A 34 -5.99 1.84 -0.47
CA LYS A 34 -6.08 3.24 0.01
C LYS A 34 -7.54 3.72 0.02
N PRO A 35 -7.98 4.48 1.05
CA PRO A 35 -9.29 5.12 1.05
C PRO A 35 -9.20 6.44 0.28
N TYR A 36 -9.43 6.39 -1.04
CA TYR A 36 -9.20 7.55 -1.92
C TYR A 36 -10.12 8.73 -1.64
N GLU A 37 -11.41 8.47 -1.50
CA GLU A 37 -12.44 9.50 -1.31
C GLU A 37 -12.42 10.07 0.11
N TYR A 38 -11.91 9.32 1.08
CA TYR A 38 -11.80 9.74 2.47
C TYR A 38 -10.75 10.84 2.69
N ILE A 39 -9.67 10.83 1.90
CA ILE A 39 -8.59 11.82 1.99
C ILE A 39 -9.01 13.08 1.21
N ASP A 40 -9.97 13.80 1.75
CA ASP A 40 -10.64 14.96 1.13
C ASP A 40 -10.07 16.32 1.56
N SER A 41 -9.19 16.32 2.56
CA SER A 41 -8.63 17.51 3.18
C SER A 41 -7.27 17.22 3.81
N GLN A 42 -6.48 18.29 4.04
CA GLN A 42 -5.16 18.15 4.68
C GLN A 42 -5.28 17.62 6.11
N ASP A 43 -6.34 17.97 6.83
CA ASP A 43 -6.54 17.53 8.22
C ASP A 43 -6.68 16.00 8.34
N ARG A 44 -7.20 15.33 7.31
CA ARG A 44 -7.28 13.85 7.28
C ARG A 44 -5.91 13.20 7.39
N PHE A 45 -4.87 13.79 6.80
CA PHE A 45 -3.52 13.24 6.88
C PHE A 45 -2.95 13.20 8.30
N LEU A 46 -3.48 14.04 9.20
CA LEU A 46 -3.07 14.09 10.61
C LEU A 46 -3.74 12.99 11.45
N GLU A 47 -4.74 12.29 10.92
CA GLU A 47 -5.43 11.25 11.68
C GLU A 47 -4.52 10.05 11.96
N ILE A 48 -4.54 9.61 13.22
CA ILE A 48 -3.64 8.59 13.77
C ILE A 48 -4.16 7.16 13.67
N LYS A 49 -5.17 6.94 12.82
CA LYS A 49 -5.77 5.62 12.61
C LYS A 49 -6.29 5.50 11.18
N LEU A 50 -6.36 4.26 10.69
CA LEU A 50 -7.10 3.98 9.47
C LEU A 50 -8.60 4.27 9.66
N PRO A 51 -9.27 4.79 8.63
CA PRO A 51 -10.71 4.93 8.64
C PRO A 51 -11.39 3.56 8.55
N SER A 52 -12.71 3.52 8.76
CA SER A 52 -13.46 2.26 8.66
C SER A 52 -13.37 1.66 7.26
N ILE A 53 -13.58 0.34 7.14
CA ILE A 53 -13.61 -0.37 5.84
C ILE A 53 -14.61 0.25 4.84
N HIS A 54 -15.66 0.91 5.31
CA HIS A 54 -16.64 1.56 4.44
C HIS A 54 -16.06 2.79 3.72
N GLU A 55 -15.06 3.44 4.29
CA GLU A 55 -14.37 4.60 3.69
C GLU A 55 -13.34 4.19 2.62
N PHE A 56 -13.07 2.89 2.49
CA PHE A 56 -12.21 2.35 1.43
C PHE A 56 -12.98 2.05 0.14
N SER A 57 -14.32 2.12 0.17
CA SER A 57 -15.08 1.98 -1.06
C SER A 57 -14.95 3.22 -1.91
N THR A 58 -14.69 3.05 -3.21
CA THR A 58 -14.71 4.15 -4.18
C THR A 58 -15.83 3.93 -5.19
N TYR A 59 -16.27 5.00 -5.83
CA TYR A 59 -17.22 4.91 -6.94
C TYR A 59 -16.73 3.99 -8.08
N LEU A 60 -15.41 3.94 -8.31
CA LEU A 60 -14.80 3.19 -9.41
C LEU A 60 -14.59 1.70 -9.09
N SER A 61 -14.18 1.38 -7.87
CA SER A 61 -13.79 0.02 -7.46
C SER A 61 -14.82 -0.68 -6.57
N GLY A 62 -15.85 0.03 -6.12
CA GLY A 62 -16.84 -0.50 -5.18
C GLY A 62 -16.23 -0.79 -3.81
N LYS A 63 -16.88 -1.70 -3.06
CA LYS A 63 -16.43 -2.13 -1.72
C LYS A 63 -15.21 -3.04 -1.83
N ILE A 64 -14.25 -2.84 -0.93
CA ILE A 64 -13.12 -3.76 -0.77
C ILE A 64 -13.53 -5.00 0.05
N SER A 65 -12.73 -6.06 -0.05
CA SER A 65 -12.92 -7.25 0.78
C SER A 65 -12.45 -7.02 2.22
N GLN A 66 -12.93 -7.84 3.16
CA GLN A 66 -12.41 -7.85 4.53
C GLN A 66 -10.91 -8.20 4.57
N GLU A 67 -10.45 -9.05 3.65
CA GLU A 67 -9.04 -9.42 3.53
C GLU A 67 -8.17 -8.23 3.14
N ASP A 68 -8.62 -7.40 2.18
CA ASP A 68 -7.91 -6.20 1.76
C ASP A 68 -7.82 -5.17 2.89
N TYR A 69 -8.87 -5.06 3.70
CA TYR A 69 -8.86 -4.19 4.87
C TYR A 69 -7.91 -4.71 5.96
N LEU A 70 -7.93 -6.01 6.27
CA LEU A 70 -6.96 -6.64 7.19
C LEU A 70 -5.52 -6.46 6.68
N TYR A 71 -5.32 -6.53 5.38
CA TYR A 71 -4.03 -6.24 4.75
C TYR A 71 -3.60 -4.78 4.95
N ALA A 72 -4.49 -3.81 4.74
CA ALA A 72 -4.21 -2.39 5.02
C ALA A 72 -3.82 -2.16 6.49
N GLN A 73 -4.54 -2.80 7.42
CA GLN A 73 -4.23 -2.76 8.85
C GLN A 73 -2.86 -3.36 9.17
N LYS A 74 -2.53 -4.50 8.53
CA LYS A 74 -1.22 -5.13 8.69
C LYS A 74 -0.09 -4.25 8.16
N VAL A 75 -0.27 -3.63 6.98
CA VAL A 75 0.69 -2.66 6.43
C VAL A 75 0.88 -1.49 7.40
N TRP A 76 -0.21 -0.91 7.89
CA TRP A 76 -0.14 0.17 8.87
C TRP A 76 0.69 -0.20 10.10
N SER A 77 0.48 -1.38 10.68
CA SER A 77 1.21 -1.83 11.87
C SER A 77 2.67 -2.19 11.59
N GLU A 78 2.94 -2.94 10.52
CA GLU A 78 4.28 -3.49 10.21
C GLU A 78 5.26 -2.41 9.72
N PHE A 79 4.73 -1.31 9.18
CA PHE A 79 5.51 -0.14 8.78
C PHE A 79 5.41 1.00 9.80
N GLU A 80 4.84 0.72 10.98
CA GLU A 80 4.73 1.65 12.12
C GLU A 80 4.16 3.03 11.73
N CYS A 81 3.18 3.04 10.83
CA CYS A 81 2.56 4.29 10.37
C CYS A 81 1.89 5.00 11.55
N LYS A 82 2.26 6.27 11.76
CA LYS A 82 1.73 7.08 12.86
C LYS A 82 0.48 7.83 12.50
N ASN A 83 0.28 8.10 11.22
CA ASN A 83 -0.85 8.86 10.69
C ASN A 83 -1.13 8.50 9.22
N LEU A 84 -2.23 9.04 8.68
CA LEU A 84 -2.64 8.79 7.30
C LEU A 84 -1.65 9.38 6.28
N ASP A 85 -0.85 10.39 6.63
CA ASP A 85 0.24 10.88 5.76
C ASP A 85 1.30 9.81 5.53
N GLU A 86 1.83 9.22 6.60
CA GLU A 86 2.86 8.18 6.49
C GLU A 86 2.35 6.95 5.73
N TYR A 87 1.12 6.53 6.00
CA TYR A 87 0.47 5.45 5.24
C TYR A 87 0.28 5.79 3.77
N HIS A 88 -0.14 7.03 3.47
CA HIS A 88 -0.32 7.49 2.10
C HIS A 88 1.00 7.54 1.34
N ASN A 89 2.06 8.06 1.96
CA ASN A 89 3.39 8.13 1.38
C ASN A 89 3.95 6.72 1.12
N PHE A 90 3.73 5.78 2.04
CA PHE A 90 4.06 4.37 1.83
C PHE A 90 3.31 3.76 0.64
N TYR A 91 1.99 4.01 0.56
CA TYR A 91 1.16 3.58 -0.58
C TYR A 91 1.72 4.12 -1.91
N LEU A 92 2.00 5.42 -2.01
CA LEU A 92 2.50 6.03 -3.25
C LEU A 92 3.86 5.45 -3.64
N LYS A 93 4.73 5.25 -2.66
CA LYS A 93 6.06 4.68 -2.90
C LYS A 93 5.99 3.26 -3.45
N THR A 94 5.14 2.42 -2.86
CA THR A 94 4.93 1.04 -3.33
C THR A 94 4.24 1.02 -4.71
N ASP A 95 3.28 1.90 -4.96
CA ASP A 95 2.61 2.02 -6.26
C ASP A 95 3.61 2.40 -7.37
N VAL A 96 4.47 3.40 -7.14
CA VAL A 96 5.52 3.79 -8.10
C VAL A 96 6.51 2.65 -8.34
N LEU A 97 6.99 1.98 -7.29
CA LEU A 97 7.92 0.86 -7.44
C LEU A 97 7.28 -0.29 -8.22
N ASN A 98 6.02 -0.63 -7.93
CA ASN A 98 5.28 -1.66 -8.66
C ASN A 98 5.03 -1.26 -10.12
N LEU A 99 4.79 0.01 -10.41
CA LEU A 99 4.71 0.50 -11.79
C LEU A 99 6.05 0.36 -12.51
N VAL A 100 7.16 0.75 -11.88
CA VAL A 100 8.51 0.60 -12.46
C VAL A 100 8.78 -0.86 -12.83
N GLU A 101 8.43 -1.79 -11.95
CA GLU A 101 8.56 -3.24 -12.21
C GLU A 101 7.83 -3.66 -13.47
N VAL A 102 6.56 -3.25 -13.61
CA VAL A 102 5.75 -3.51 -14.81
C VAL A 102 6.46 -2.98 -16.06
N TRP A 103 7.01 -1.77 -16.02
CA TRP A 103 7.68 -1.15 -17.17
C TRP A 103 9.05 -1.76 -17.51
N THR A 104 9.77 -2.32 -16.54
CA THR A 104 11.08 -2.96 -16.79
C THR A 104 11.00 -4.40 -17.30
N VAL A 105 9.81 -5.00 -17.29
CA VAL A 105 9.55 -6.36 -17.81
C VAL A 105 9.05 -6.33 -19.27
N PHE A 106 8.78 -5.14 -19.83
CA PHE A 106 8.47 -4.93 -21.24
C PHE A 106 9.72 -4.57 -22.06
#